data_AF-A0A259EB73-F1
#
_entry.id   AF-A0A259EB73-F1
#
_cell.length_a   1.000
_cell.length_b   1.000
_cell.length_c   1.000
_cell.angle_alpha   90.00
_cell.angle_beta   90.00
_cell.angle_gamma   90.00
#
_symmetry.space_group_name_H-M   'P 1'
#
loop_
_entity.id
_entity.type
_entity.pdbx_description
1 polymer ?
#
loop_
_entity_poly.entity_id
_entity_poly.type
_entity_poly.pdbx_seq_one_letter_code
_entity_poly.pdbx_strand_id
1 'polypeptide(L)'
;MTMKNWPAARHAMHARGLSLVELMIAITLGMIVMAAVLALFLNITRSNSEMAKMNRQIENGRFAVQLLQDDIAHAGFWGRFVPSFDDLTGLGAPLDAPNALPDPCLTYSAANWTTDYIKNLVGIPVQGNAGACTVVGNQQANTDVLVVRHAQTCVAGAAG
;
A
#
# COMPACT_ATOMS: atom_id res chain seq x y z
N MET A 1 8.30 29.46 -86.15
CA MET A 1 8.13 29.52 -84.69
C MET A 1 9.40 28.97 -84.06
N THR A 2 10.35 29.85 -83.70
CA THR A 2 11.70 29.48 -83.25
C THR A 2 11.79 29.58 -81.73
N MET A 3 12.00 28.45 -81.05
CA MET A 3 12.21 28.39 -79.61
C MET A 3 13.60 28.95 -79.25
N LYS A 4 13.60 29.97 -78.38
CA LYS A 4 14.81 30.62 -77.85
C LYS A 4 15.20 29.94 -76.54
N ASN A 5 16.24 29.11 -76.58
CA ASN A 5 16.78 28.41 -75.41
C ASN A 5 17.61 29.37 -74.54
N TRP A 6 17.22 29.53 -73.28
CA TRP A 6 17.98 30.26 -72.26
C TRP A 6 18.94 29.32 -71.54
N PRO A 7 20.23 29.67 -71.40
CA PRO A 7 21.16 28.87 -70.61
C PRO A 7 20.88 29.03 -69.11
N ALA A 8 20.54 27.93 -68.45
CA ALA A 8 20.43 27.87 -66.99
C ALA A 8 21.84 27.92 -66.38
N ALA A 9 22.22 29.08 -65.83
CA ALA A 9 23.47 29.22 -65.08
C ALA A 9 23.36 28.45 -63.75
N ARG A 10 23.96 27.27 -63.69
CA ARG A 10 24.11 26.50 -62.44
C ARG A 10 25.19 27.17 -61.60
N HIS A 11 24.79 27.96 -60.60
CA HIS A 11 25.69 28.36 -59.54
C HIS A 11 26.02 27.14 -58.69
N ALA A 12 27.15 26.49 -58.97
CA ALA A 12 27.74 25.53 -58.05
C ALA A 12 28.26 26.31 -56.84
N MET A 13 27.51 26.27 -55.74
CA MET A 13 27.98 26.80 -54.45
C MET A 13 29.25 26.04 -54.07
N HIS A 14 30.38 26.73 -54.15
CA HIS A 14 31.64 26.23 -53.63
C HIS A 14 31.54 26.18 -52.12
N ALA A 15 31.51 24.97 -51.55
CA ALA A 15 31.64 24.78 -50.11
C ALA A 15 33.05 25.24 -49.69
N ARG A 16 33.13 26.35 -48.96
CA ARG A 16 34.38 26.76 -48.31
C ARG A 16 34.58 25.85 -47.10
N GLY A 17 35.80 25.33 -46.91
CA GLY A 17 36.13 24.48 -45.77
C GLY A 17 35.97 25.23 -44.43
N LEU A 18 35.59 24.50 -43.38
CA LEU A 18 35.45 25.02 -42.02
C LEU A 18 36.82 25.35 -41.41
N SER A 19 36.90 26.47 -40.69
CA SER A 19 38.04 26.80 -39.84
C SER A 19 38.11 25.86 -38.63
N LEU A 20 39.32 25.55 -38.16
CA LEU A 20 39.55 24.77 -36.93
C LEU A 20 38.82 25.42 -35.73
N VAL A 21 38.82 26.76 -35.68
CA VAL A 21 38.11 27.54 -34.64
C VAL A 21 36.60 27.39 -34.75
N GLU A 22 36.03 27.36 -35.96
CA GLU A 22 34.59 27.14 -36.16
C GLU A 22 34.18 25.74 -35.68
N LEU A 23 35.01 24.72 -35.93
CA LEU A 23 34.76 23.36 -35.44
C LEU A 23 34.79 23.29 -33.91
N MET A 24 35.76 23.95 -33.28
CA MET A 24 35.86 24.00 -31.81
C MET A 24 34.60 24.65 -31.20
N ILE A 25 34.17 25.79 -31.75
CA ILE A 25 32.96 26.49 -31.29
C ILE A 25 31.72 25.60 -31.49
N ALA A 26 31.58 24.98 -32.66
CA ALA A 26 30.44 24.09 -32.95
C ALA A 26 30.35 22.91 -31.95
N ILE A 27 31.47 22.24 -31.66
CA ILE A 27 31.51 21.12 -30.71
C ILE A 27 31.21 21.60 -29.28
N THR A 28 31.75 22.75 -28.85
CA THR A 28 31.48 23.28 -27.51
C THR A 28 30.00 23.61 -27.32
N LEU A 29 29.36 24.27 -28.29
CA LEU A 29 27.92 24.55 -28.24
C LEU A 29 27.09 23.26 -28.27
N GLY A 30 27.48 22.27 -29.09
CA GLY A 30 26.84 20.96 -29.12
C GLY A 30 26.90 20.24 -27.77
N MET A 31 28.05 20.27 -27.09
CA MET A 31 28.21 19.68 -25.75
C MET A 31 27.34 20.39 -24.70
N ILE A 32 27.25 21.72 -24.73
CA ILE A 32 26.41 22.49 -23.79
C ILE A 32 24.94 22.09 -23.94
N VAL A 33 24.44 22.00 -25.18
CA VAL A 33 23.05 21.59 -25.44
C VAL A 33 22.80 20.16 -24.97
N MET A 34 23.70 19.23 -25.28
CA MET A 34 23.57 17.84 -24.82
C MET A 34 23.57 17.71 -23.29
N ALA A 35 24.44 18.45 -22.60
CA ALA A 35 24.49 18.48 -21.15
C ALA A 35 23.16 18.99 -20.55
N ALA A 36 22.58 20.05 -21.13
CA ALA A 36 21.29 20.58 -20.70
C ALA A 36 20.14 19.57 -20.89
N VAL A 37 20.07 18.90 -22.04
CA VAL A 37 19.06 17.87 -22.33
C VAL A 37 19.21 16.67 -21.40
N LEU A 38 20.46 16.22 -21.16
CA LEU A 38 20.73 15.12 -20.23
C LEU A 38 20.29 15.47 -18.81
N ALA A 39 20.61 16.68 -18.33
CA ALA A 39 20.19 17.15 -17.02
C ALA A 39 18.65 17.17 -16.92
N LEU A 40 17.96 17.66 -17.94
CA LEU A 40 16.50 17.64 -17.98
C LEU A 40 15.95 16.20 -17.94
N PHE A 41 16.50 15.30 -18.75
CA PHE A 41 16.07 13.90 -18.79
C PHE A 41 16.24 13.20 -17.43
N LEU A 42 17.37 13.43 -16.75
CA LEU A 42 17.62 12.89 -15.42
C LEU A 42 16.62 13.44 -14.38
N ASN A 43 16.31 14.74 -14.46
CA ASN A 43 15.30 15.34 -13.58
C ASN A 43 13.91 14.75 -13.81
N ILE A 44 13.49 14.60 -15.07
CA ILE A 44 12.21 13.97 -15.42
C ILE A 44 12.16 12.53 -14.91
N THR A 45 13.24 11.77 -15.12
CA THR A 45 13.32 10.36 -14.68
C THR A 45 13.21 10.24 -13.16
N ARG A 46 13.91 11.10 -12.41
CA ARG A 46 13.81 11.16 -10.95
C ARG A 46 12.39 11.52 -10.51
N SER A 47 11.80 12.57 -11.08
CA SER A 47 10.43 12.99 -10.77
C SER A 47 9.43 11.85 -10.99
N ASN A 48 9.50 11.18 -12.14
CA ASN A 48 8.65 10.04 -12.46
C ASN A 48 8.83 8.89 -11.45
N SER A 49 10.06 8.62 -11.01
CA SER A 49 10.33 7.57 -10.04
C SER A 49 9.75 7.89 -8.65
N GLU A 50 9.80 9.15 -8.22
CA GLU A 50 9.21 9.59 -6.96
C GLU A 50 7.67 9.57 -7.02
N MET A 51 7.08 10.02 -8.13
CA MET A 51 5.63 9.89 -8.35
C MET A 51 5.18 8.43 -8.30
N ALA A 52 5.93 7.50 -8.90
CA ALA A 52 5.61 6.08 -8.85
C ALA A 52 5.68 5.51 -7.42
N LYS A 53 6.68 5.92 -6.62
CA LYS A 53 6.78 5.52 -5.20
C LYS A 53 5.61 6.05 -4.38
N MET A 54 5.27 7.32 -4.55
CA MET A 54 4.14 7.96 -3.87
C MET A 54 2.81 7.26 -4.23
N ASN A 55 2.58 6.98 -5.52
CA ASN A 55 1.37 6.28 -5.96
C ASN A 55 1.26 4.89 -5.32
N ARG A 56 2.36 4.14 -5.20
CA ARG A 56 2.37 2.85 -4.50
C ARG A 56 2.05 3.00 -3.01
N GLN A 57 2.58 4.03 -2.35
CA GLN A 57 2.27 4.28 -0.95
C GLN A 57 0.80 4.62 -0.73
N ILE A 58 0.22 5.46 -1.60
CA ILE A 58 -1.21 5.83 -1.54
C ILE A 58 -2.08 4.59 -1.76
N GLU A 59 -1.76 3.77 -2.77
CA GLU A 59 -2.54 2.57 -3.07
C GLU A 59 -2.44 1.55 -1.94
N ASN A 60 -1.25 1.32 -1.38
CA ASN A 60 -1.07 0.46 -0.22
C ASN A 60 -1.84 0.98 1.00
N GLY A 61 -1.85 2.29 1.22
CA GLY A 61 -2.63 2.92 2.30
C GLY A 61 -4.13 2.73 2.10
N ARG A 62 -4.63 2.94 0.88
CA ARG A 62 -6.04 2.72 0.52
C ARG A 62 -6.44 1.27 0.74
N PHE A 63 -5.61 0.33 0.28
CA PHE A 63 -5.84 -1.10 0.46
C PHE A 63 -5.84 -1.51 1.93
N ALA A 64 -4.87 -1.02 2.72
CA ALA A 64 -4.80 -1.29 4.15
C ALA A 64 -6.06 -0.79 4.90
N VAL A 65 -6.52 0.42 4.59
CA VAL A 65 -7.75 0.97 5.19
C VAL A 65 -8.98 0.16 4.78
N GLN A 66 -9.08 -0.23 3.51
CA GLN A 66 -10.20 -1.05 3.02
C GLN A 66 -10.24 -2.41 3.72
N LEU A 67 -9.09 -3.05 3.91
CA LEU A 67 -8.99 -4.31 4.64
C LEU A 67 -9.44 -4.15 6.10
N LEU A 68 -8.94 -3.12 6.79
CA LEU A 68 -9.35 -2.83 8.17
C LEU A 68 -10.85 -2.54 8.29
N GLN A 69 -11.42 -1.82 7.32
CA GLN A 69 -12.86 -1.55 7.28
C GLN A 69 -13.68 -2.83 7.15
N ASP A 70 -13.26 -3.76 6.28
CA ASP A 70 -13.92 -5.04 6.10
C ASP A 70 -13.85 -5.89 7.38
N ASP A 71 -12.69 -6.00 8.00
CA ASP A 71 -12.52 -6.76 9.25
C ASP A 71 -13.37 -6.17 10.39
N ILE A 72 -13.32 -4.84 10.57
CA ILE A 72 -14.06 -4.14 11.63
C ILE A 72 -15.57 -4.22 11.40
N ALA A 73 -16.03 -4.14 10.14
CA ALA A 73 -17.45 -4.26 9.82
C ALA A 73 -18.03 -5.63 10.20
N HIS A 74 -17.20 -6.68 10.19
CA HIS A 74 -17.59 -8.03 10.59
C HIS A 74 -17.30 -8.34 12.07
N ALA A 75 -16.68 -7.42 12.81
CA ALA A 75 -16.32 -7.63 14.21
C ALA A 75 -17.55 -8.01 15.05
N GLY A 76 -17.45 -9.11 15.80
CA GLY A 76 -18.53 -9.60 16.66
C GLY A 76 -19.68 -10.28 15.91
N PHE A 77 -19.56 -10.47 14.60
CA PHE A 77 -20.52 -11.27 13.85
C PHE A 77 -20.26 -12.76 14.06
N TRP A 78 -21.18 -13.44 14.75
CA TRP A 78 -21.11 -14.88 15.07
C TRP A 78 -22.20 -15.71 14.36
N GLY A 79 -22.72 -15.23 13.23
CA GLY A 79 -23.79 -15.89 12.50
C GLY A 79 -25.13 -15.80 13.23
N ARG A 80 -25.73 -16.95 13.60
CA ARG A 80 -27.00 -17.01 14.35
C ARG A 80 -26.82 -17.08 15.86
N PHE A 81 -25.58 -17.03 16.34
CA PHE A 81 -25.30 -17.01 17.76
C PHE A 81 -25.43 -15.57 18.30
N VAL A 82 -26.39 -15.34 19.19
CA VAL A 82 -26.54 -14.08 19.92
C VAL A 82 -26.24 -14.37 21.39
N PRO A 83 -25.17 -13.79 21.95
CA PRO A 83 -24.89 -13.87 23.38
C PRO A 83 -26.04 -13.28 24.21
N SER A 84 -26.28 -13.78 25.42
CA SER A 84 -27.39 -13.27 26.24
C SER A 84 -27.19 -11.81 26.65
N PHE A 85 -25.94 -11.32 26.73
CA PHE A 85 -25.65 -9.90 26.94
C PHE A 85 -26.07 -8.98 25.78
N ASP A 86 -26.29 -9.52 24.58
CA ASP A 86 -26.76 -8.80 23.38
C ASP A 86 -28.19 -9.22 22.98
N ASP A 87 -28.82 -10.10 23.77
CA ASP A 87 -30.18 -10.57 23.51
C ASP A 87 -31.22 -9.60 24.08
N LEU A 88 -31.78 -8.78 23.20
CA LEU A 88 -32.85 -7.83 23.50
C LEU A 88 -34.19 -8.48 23.90
N THR A 89 -34.35 -9.79 23.72
CA THR A 89 -35.57 -10.53 24.07
C THR A 89 -35.53 -11.14 25.48
N GLY A 90 -34.37 -11.07 26.14
CA GLY A 90 -34.17 -11.62 27.48
C GLY A 90 -34.98 -10.89 28.56
N LEU A 91 -35.56 -11.66 29.49
CA LEU A 91 -36.19 -11.13 30.70
C LEU A 91 -35.21 -11.23 31.88
N GLY A 92 -34.38 -10.21 32.08
CA GLY A 92 -33.45 -10.12 33.21
C GLY A 92 -32.09 -9.52 32.84
N ALA A 93 -31.24 -9.31 33.85
CA ALA A 93 -29.86 -8.89 33.62
C ALA A 93 -29.02 -10.08 33.11
N PRO A 94 -28.22 -9.91 32.04
CA PRO A 94 -27.38 -10.98 31.51
C PRO A 94 -26.30 -11.40 32.51
N LEU A 95 -26.07 -12.71 32.63
CA LEU A 95 -25.06 -13.31 33.52
C LEU A 95 -23.77 -13.71 32.78
N ASP A 96 -23.72 -13.48 31.47
CA ASP A 96 -22.65 -13.85 30.55
C ASP A 96 -21.86 -12.64 30.03
N ALA A 97 -22.06 -11.46 30.63
CA ALA A 97 -21.29 -10.27 30.30
C ALA A 97 -19.77 -10.53 30.52
N PRO A 98 -18.90 -10.10 29.59
CA PRO A 98 -17.47 -10.27 29.73
C PRO A 98 -16.94 -9.62 31.01
N ASN A 99 -16.09 -10.33 31.74
CA ASN A 99 -15.54 -9.89 33.03
C ASN A 99 -14.00 -9.82 33.04
N ALA A 100 -13.35 -10.23 31.95
CA ALA A 100 -11.89 -10.17 31.80
C ALA A 100 -11.50 -9.89 30.34
N LEU A 101 -10.35 -9.26 30.13
CA LEU A 101 -9.78 -9.13 28.79
C LEU A 101 -9.16 -10.46 28.37
N PRO A 102 -9.61 -11.08 27.26
CA PRO A 102 -9.02 -12.31 26.76
C PRO A 102 -7.61 -12.05 26.20
N ASP A 103 -6.68 -12.93 26.55
CA ASP A 103 -5.34 -12.95 25.95
C ASP A 103 -5.43 -13.50 24.51
N PRO A 104 -5.08 -12.71 23.47
CA PRO A 104 -5.15 -13.14 22.07
C PRO A 104 -4.06 -14.17 21.68
N CYS A 105 -3.06 -14.37 22.52
CA CYS A 105 -1.88 -15.21 22.25
C CYS A 105 -1.92 -16.49 23.08
N LEU A 106 -2.98 -16.68 23.87
CA LEU A 106 -3.16 -17.85 24.69
C LEU A 106 -3.30 -19.09 23.80
N THR A 107 -2.32 -19.99 23.90
CA THR A 107 -2.32 -21.24 23.14
C THR A 107 -3.53 -22.08 23.52
N TYR A 108 -4.18 -22.67 22.50
CA TYR A 108 -5.28 -23.60 22.69
C TYR A 108 -4.87 -24.78 23.57
N SER A 109 -5.60 -24.99 24.65
CA SER A 109 -5.54 -26.19 25.49
C SER A 109 -6.89 -26.38 26.18
N ALA A 110 -7.24 -27.62 26.51
CA ALA A 110 -8.48 -27.92 27.23
C ALA A 110 -8.54 -27.26 28.63
N ALA A 111 -7.40 -26.90 29.22
CA ALA A 111 -7.32 -26.21 30.50
C ALA A 111 -7.55 -24.68 30.37
N ASN A 112 -7.14 -24.09 29.25
CA ASN A 112 -7.22 -22.64 29.02
C ASN A 112 -8.55 -22.23 28.37
N TRP A 113 -9.11 -23.08 27.52
CA TRP A 113 -10.37 -22.85 26.80
C TRP A 113 -11.60 -23.20 27.66
N THR A 114 -11.71 -22.52 28.80
CA THR A 114 -12.86 -22.65 29.69
C THR A 114 -14.08 -21.92 29.12
N THR A 115 -15.27 -22.25 29.64
CA THR A 115 -16.52 -21.56 29.28
C THR A 115 -16.42 -20.05 29.51
N ASP A 116 -15.77 -19.60 30.57
CA ASP A 116 -15.61 -18.16 30.85
C ASP A 116 -14.62 -17.48 29.91
N TYR A 117 -13.54 -18.16 29.53
CA TYR A 117 -12.62 -17.63 28.51
C TYR A 117 -13.34 -17.46 27.16
N ILE A 118 -14.15 -18.43 26.75
CA ILE A 118 -14.93 -18.36 25.50
C ILE A 118 -15.95 -17.21 25.55
N LYS A 119 -16.66 -17.00 26.67
CA LYS A 119 -17.57 -15.86 26.84
C LYS A 119 -16.85 -14.53 26.64
N ASN A 120 -15.71 -14.35 27.30
CA ASN A 120 -14.90 -13.13 27.18
C ASN A 120 -14.40 -12.91 25.75
N LEU A 121 -14.03 -13.98 25.04
CA LEU A 121 -13.52 -13.94 23.67
C LEU A 121 -14.59 -13.54 22.66
N VAL A 122 -15.81 -14.05 22.83
CA VAL A 122 -16.96 -13.75 21.97
C VAL A 122 -17.56 -12.37 22.27
N GLY A 123 -17.55 -11.94 23.53
CA GLY A 123 -18.13 -10.66 23.94
C GLY A 123 -17.21 -9.45 23.84
N ILE A 124 -15.92 -9.63 23.56
CA ILE A 124 -14.98 -8.54 23.27
C ILE A 124 -14.45 -8.72 21.83
N PRO A 125 -15.22 -8.29 20.82
CA PRO A 125 -14.88 -8.53 19.42
C PRO A 125 -13.74 -7.64 18.90
N VAL A 126 -13.53 -6.47 19.51
CA VAL A 126 -12.45 -5.55 19.17
C VAL A 126 -11.65 -5.24 20.43
N GLN A 127 -10.34 -5.40 20.35
CA GLN A 127 -9.41 -5.15 21.46
C GLN A 127 -8.18 -4.40 20.93
N GLY A 128 -7.85 -3.28 21.58
CA GLY A 128 -6.55 -2.62 21.41
C GLY A 128 -5.53 -3.14 22.42
N ASN A 129 -4.25 -3.10 22.06
CA ASN A 129 -3.12 -3.52 22.87
C ASN A 129 -3.21 -4.97 23.40
N ALA A 130 -2.74 -5.90 22.57
CA ALA A 130 -2.71 -7.34 22.80
C ALA A 130 -1.63 -7.85 23.78
N GLY A 131 -1.10 -7.02 24.70
CA GLY A 131 0.04 -7.40 25.54
C GLY A 131 1.27 -7.82 24.71
N ALA A 132 2.25 -8.47 25.34
CA ALA A 132 3.43 -9.01 24.63
C ALA A 132 3.04 -10.27 23.83
N CYS A 133 2.38 -10.07 22.70
CA CYS A 133 1.87 -11.13 21.85
C CYS A 133 2.91 -11.59 20.82
N THR A 134 3.32 -12.86 20.87
CA THR A 134 4.22 -13.44 19.86
C THR A 134 3.55 -13.72 18.52
N VAL A 135 2.23 -13.51 18.40
CA VAL A 135 1.49 -13.65 17.13
C VAL A 135 1.97 -12.61 16.10
N VAL A 136 2.33 -11.40 16.56
CA VAL A 136 2.93 -10.37 15.70
C VAL A 136 4.44 -10.43 15.81
N GLY A 137 5.07 -11.25 14.97
CA GLY A 137 6.52 -11.50 15.04
C GLY A 137 7.43 -10.31 14.74
N ASN A 138 6.92 -9.28 14.03
CA ASN A 138 7.71 -8.10 13.59
C ASN A 138 7.00 -6.77 13.94
N GLN A 139 6.46 -6.65 15.14
CA GLN A 139 5.87 -5.40 15.61
C GLN A 139 6.92 -4.27 15.64
N GLN A 140 6.58 -3.11 15.10
CA GLN A 140 7.46 -1.94 15.14
C GLN A 140 7.39 -1.27 16.52
N ALA A 141 8.48 -0.62 16.93
CA ALA A 141 8.47 0.15 18.17
C ALA A 141 7.43 1.29 18.09
N ASN A 142 6.68 1.53 19.17
CA ASN A 142 5.62 2.54 19.27
C ASN A 142 4.41 2.31 18.33
N THR A 143 4.17 1.08 17.86
CA THR A 143 2.93 0.73 17.15
C THR A 143 2.03 -0.14 18.01
N ASP A 144 0.72 0.07 17.93
CA ASP A 144 -0.28 -0.73 18.65
C ASP A 144 -0.71 -1.97 17.85
N VAL A 145 -1.31 -2.94 18.52
CA VAL A 145 -1.93 -4.13 17.93
C VAL A 145 -3.44 -4.04 18.11
N LEU A 146 -4.16 -4.09 16.99
CA LEU A 146 -5.60 -4.22 16.96
C LEU A 146 -5.97 -5.69 16.73
N VAL A 147 -6.75 -6.26 17.65
CA VAL A 147 -7.31 -7.61 17.51
C VAL A 147 -8.78 -7.50 17.20
N VAL A 148 -9.19 -8.08 16.07
CA VAL A 148 -10.57 -8.18 15.64
C VAL A 148 -10.98 -9.64 15.62
N ARG A 149 -12.17 -9.95 16.15
CA ARG A 149 -12.71 -11.29 16.26
C ARG A 149 -14.07 -11.34 15.58
N HIS A 150 -14.23 -12.28 14.67
CA HIS A 150 -15.46 -12.53 13.94
C HIS A 150 -15.53 -14.01 13.55
N ALA A 151 -16.71 -14.48 13.14
CA ALA A 151 -16.85 -15.81 12.56
C ALA A 151 -16.10 -15.90 11.23
N GLN A 152 -15.37 -17.01 11.08
CA GLN A 152 -14.70 -17.39 9.84
C GLN A 152 -15.04 -18.85 9.52
N THR A 153 -15.09 -19.20 8.24
CA THR A 153 -15.47 -20.54 7.76
C THR A 153 -14.31 -21.54 7.82
N CYS A 154 -13.17 -21.17 8.41
CA CYS A 154 -12.00 -22.04 8.50
C CYS A 154 -12.15 -23.11 9.59
N VAL A 155 -11.46 -24.23 9.40
CA VAL A 155 -11.38 -25.29 10.40
C VAL A 155 -10.44 -24.83 11.52
N ALA A 156 -10.88 -24.90 12.77
CA ALA A 156 -10.08 -24.55 13.93
C ALA A 156 -8.73 -25.30 13.93
N GLY A 157 -7.61 -24.56 13.94
CA GLY A 157 -6.26 -25.12 13.97
C GLY A 157 -5.59 -25.34 12.60
N ALA A 158 -6.29 -25.07 11.49
CA ALA A 158 -5.66 -24.95 10.18
C ALA A 158 -5.32 -23.46 9.92
N ALA A 159 -4.09 -23.17 9.52
CA ALA A 159 -3.75 -21.83 9.04
C ALA A 159 -4.57 -21.54 7.77
N GLY A 160 -5.27 -20.41 7.77
CA GLY A 160 -5.87 -19.84 6.56
C GLY A 160 -4.82 -19.31 5.60
#